data_AF-A0AAD1T7S3-F1
#
_entry.id   AF-A0AAD1T7S3-F1
#
_cell.length_a   1.000
_cell.length_b   1.000
_cell.length_c   1.000
_cell.angle_alpha   90.00
_cell.angle_beta   90.00
_cell.angle_gamma   90.00
#
_symmetry.space_group_name_H-M   'P 1'
#
loop_
_entity.id
_entity.type
_entity.pdbx_description
1 polymer ?
#
loop_
_entity_poly.entity_id
_entity_poly.type
_entity_poly.pdbx_seq_one_letter_code
_entity_poly.pdbx_strand_id
1 'polypeptide(L)'
;MDLESASDPGTSQDLNAVERKQQLLQRLLLENASKEPCFQETPLRQSAPEEVTTSTDEEGRIGNTDWCTCGNCITMPTVEESICCKEIDNVICQLEDAPCIIHNTFFKQFCQEDFAHFLYGFLGMESQRPSEALFNR
;
A
#
# COMPACT_ATOMS: atom_id res chain seq x y z
N MET A 1 -8.31 53.45 33.11
CA MET A 1 -7.07 52.73 33.47
C MET A 1 -7.51 51.51 34.24
N ASP A 2 -7.55 50.38 33.51
CA ASP A 2 -7.11 49.03 33.92
C ASP A 2 -7.67 48.45 35.24
N LEU A 3 -8.08 47.19 35.37
CA LEU A 3 -7.94 45.98 34.55
C LEU A 3 -8.96 44.95 35.10
N GLU A 4 -9.41 44.07 34.24
CA GLU A 4 -10.50 43.11 34.43
C GLU A 4 -10.40 42.21 35.66
N SER A 5 -11.57 42.07 36.29
CA SER A 5 -11.93 41.07 37.28
C SER A 5 -11.91 39.65 36.69
N ALA A 6 -11.11 38.79 37.31
CA ALA A 6 -11.21 37.34 37.17
C ALA A 6 -12.61 36.84 37.55
N SER A 7 -13.22 36.05 36.67
CA SER A 7 -14.27 35.05 36.97
C SER A 7 -14.53 34.25 35.70
N ASP A 8 -13.85 33.12 35.57
CA ASP A 8 -13.90 32.20 34.43
C ASP A 8 -15.20 31.35 34.48
N PRO A 9 -16.13 31.44 33.51
CA PRO A 9 -17.35 30.62 33.48
C PRO A 9 -17.20 29.51 32.44
N GLY A 10 -16.20 28.63 32.62
CA GLY A 10 -15.79 27.65 31.60
C GLY A 10 -15.97 26.17 31.95
N THR A 11 -16.63 25.79 33.04
CA THR A 11 -16.51 24.39 33.56
C THR A 11 -17.79 23.56 33.55
N SER A 12 -18.97 24.15 33.32
CA SER A 12 -20.23 23.38 33.41
C SER A 12 -20.67 22.71 32.11
N GLN A 13 -20.26 23.21 30.93
CA GLN A 13 -20.70 22.66 29.65
C GLN A 13 -19.88 21.42 29.21
N ASP A 14 -18.59 21.37 29.57
CA ASP A 14 -17.69 20.28 29.17
C ASP A 14 -17.89 18.99 29.98
N LEU A 15 -18.16 19.08 31.29
CA LEU A 15 -18.44 17.90 32.12
C LEU A 15 -19.68 17.15 31.61
N ASN A 16 -20.70 17.89 31.19
CA ASN A 16 -21.91 17.33 30.60
C ASN A 16 -21.66 16.67 29.24
N ALA A 17 -20.65 17.11 28.47
CA ALA A 17 -20.29 16.50 27.19
C ALA A 17 -19.47 15.22 27.40
N VAL A 18 -18.53 15.23 28.35
CA VAL A 18 -17.73 14.07 28.72
C VAL A 18 -18.61 12.97 29.32
N GLU A 19 -19.54 13.33 30.20
CA GLU A 19 -20.47 12.38 30.81
C GLU A 19 -21.42 11.78 29.77
N ARG A 20 -21.93 12.60 28.84
CA ARG A 20 -22.72 12.10 27.69
C ARG A 20 -21.90 11.16 26.80
N LYS A 21 -20.63 11.48 26.55
CA LYS A 21 -19.72 10.62 25.77
C LYS A 21 -19.47 9.29 26.49
N GLN A 22 -19.27 9.31 27.81
CA GLN A 22 -19.09 8.10 28.60
C GLN A 22 -20.35 7.23 28.63
N GLN A 23 -21.53 7.84 28.80
CA GLN A 23 -22.82 7.12 28.77
C GLN A 23 -23.08 6.48 27.40
N LEU A 24 -22.78 7.18 26.30
CA LEU A 24 -22.86 6.64 24.93
C LEU A 24 -21.90 5.46 24.72
N LEU A 25 -20.65 5.58 25.17
CA LEU A 25 -19.65 4.52 25.06
C LEU A 25 -20.09 3.26 25.83
N GLN A 26 -20.60 3.44 27.04
CA GLN A 26 -21.05 2.34 27.88
C GLN A 26 -22.25 1.59 27.27
N ARG A 27 -23.17 2.31 26.62
CA ARG A 27 -24.30 1.72 25.88
C ARG A 27 -23.84 0.90 24.67
N LEU A 28 -22.97 1.46 23.84
CA LEU A 28 -22.43 0.78 22.66
C LEU A 28 -21.65 -0.49 23.04
N LEU A 29 -20.92 -0.45 24.16
CA LEU A 29 -20.19 -1.62 24.66
C LEU A 29 -21.12 -2.72 25.18
N LEU A 30 -22.26 -2.36 25.80
CA LEU A 30 -23.26 -3.33 26.25
C LEU A 30 -24.00 -3.97 25.06
N GLU A 31 -24.39 -3.17 24.06
CA GLU A 31 -25.03 -3.69 22.83
C GLU A 31 -24.10 -4.63 22.05
N ASN A 32 -22.82 -4.29 21.95
CA ASN A 32 -21.79 -5.14 21.32
C ASN A 32 -21.34 -6.34 22.19
N ALA A 33 -21.78 -6.45 23.46
CA ALA A 33 -21.48 -7.58 24.33
C ALA A 33 -22.36 -8.82 24.02
N SER A 34 -23.54 -8.61 23.41
CA SER A 34 -24.36 -9.65 22.80
C SER A 34 -23.79 -10.00 21.42
N LYS A 35 -22.62 -10.63 21.41
CA LYS A 35 -21.82 -10.92 20.22
C LYS A 35 -22.46 -12.01 19.34
N GLU A 36 -23.30 -11.63 18.40
CA GLU A 36 -23.03 -12.13 17.05
C GLU A 36 -21.93 -11.22 16.46
N PRO A 37 -20.84 -11.77 15.91
CA PRO A 37 -19.83 -10.96 15.24
C PRO A 37 -20.50 -10.13 14.15
N CYS A 38 -20.01 -8.89 13.97
CA CYS A 38 -20.53 -7.89 13.04
C CYS A 38 -20.69 -8.42 11.59
N PHE A 39 -20.01 -9.53 11.27
CA PHE A 39 -20.37 -10.45 10.20
C PHE A 39 -20.10 -11.89 10.66
N GLN A 40 -21.01 -12.82 10.37
CA GLN A 40 -20.83 -14.25 10.65
C GLN A 40 -19.62 -14.85 9.90
N GLU A 41 -19.13 -14.14 8.88
CA GLU A 41 -17.93 -14.46 8.12
C GLU A 41 -16.95 -13.28 8.14
N THR A 42 -16.43 -12.91 9.32
CA THR A 42 -15.19 -12.14 9.34
C THR A 42 -14.10 -13.05 8.78
N PRO A 43 -13.53 -12.80 7.58
CA PRO A 43 -12.56 -13.71 6.99
C PRO A 43 -11.35 -13.74 7.91
N LEU A 44 -11.16 -14.84 8.63
CA LEU A 44 -9.90 -15.10 9.29
C LEU A 44 -8.87 -15.29 8.17
N ARG A 45 -7.69 -14.68 8.30
CA ARG A 45 -6.53 -15.07 7.49
C ARG A 45 -6.27 -16.54 7.79
N GLN A 46 -6.83 -17.42 6.98
CA GLN A 46 -6.39 -18.80 6.91
C GLN A 46 -4.94 -18.71 6.44
N SER A 47 -4.01 -19.33 7.17
CA SER A 47 -2.72 -19.65 6.56
C SER A 47 -3.06 -20.34 5.26
N ALA A 48 -2.62 -19.75 4.14
CA ALA A 48 -2.81 -20.36 2.84
C ALA A 48 -2.41 -21.85 2.97
N PRO A 49 -3.18 -22.79 2.38
CA PRO A 49 -2.63 -24.12 2.17
C PRO A 49 -1.22 -23.93 1.64
N GLU A 50 -0.25 -24.62 2.23
CA GLU A 50 1.07 -24.78 1.62
C GLU A 50 0.92 -25.63 0.35
N GLU A 51 0.13 -25.16 -0.61
CA GLU A 51 0.48 -25.37 -2.00
C GLU A 51 1.69 -24.47 -2.21
N VAL A 52 2.84 -25.01 -1.80
CA VAL A 52 4.10 -24.64 -2.39
C VAL A 52 3.92 -24.99 -3.86
N THR A 53 3.39 -24.05 -4.65
CA THR A 53 3.75 -23.94 -6.04
C THR A 53 5.24 -23.68 -6.00
N THR A 54 5.99 -24.77 -5.86
CA THR A 54 7.37 -24.80 -6.30
C THR A 54 7.25 -24.47 -7.77
N SER A 55 7.34 -23.18 -8.11
CA SER A 55 7.69 -22.76 -9.45
C SER A 55 9.10 -23.30 -9.63
N THR A 56 9.18 -24.59 -9.94
CA THR A 56 10.42 -25.22 -10.30
C THR A 56 10.94 -24.43 -11.49
N ASP A 57 12.21 -24.09 -11.45
CA ASP A 57 12.88 -23.34 -12.50
C ASP A 57 13.11 -24.24 -13.72
N GLU A 58 12.04 -24.83 -14.25
CA GLU A 58 12.05 -25.70 -15.43
C GLU A 58 12.62 -24.97 -16.65
N GLU A 59 12.46 -23.65 -16.67
CA GLU A 59 12.92 -22.76 -17.75
C GLU A 59 14.35 -22.24 -17.53
N GLY A 60 14.96 -22.48 -16.36
CA GLY A 60 16.31 -22.05 -16.04
C GLY A 60 16.50 -20.53 -16.01
N ARG A 61 15.48 -19.78 -15.59
CA ARG A 61 15.47 -18.31 -15.56
C ARG A 61 15.97 -17.72 -14.24
N ILE A 62 15.98 -18.49 -13.15
CA ILE A 62 16.38 -17.99 -11.82
C ILE A 62 17.90 -17.81 -11.76
N GLY A 63 18.34 -16.73 -11.11
CA GLY A 63 19.77 -16.47 -10.85
C GLY A 63 20.58 -16.02 -12.07
N ASN A 64 19.95 -15.78 -13.22
CA ASN A 64 20.56 -15.23 -14.42
C ASN A 64 19.61 -14.27 -15.15
N THR A 65 20.11 -13.64 -16.21
CA THR A 65 19.35 -12.73 -17.08
C THR A 65 19.49 -13.09 -18.55
N ASP A 66 19.85 -14.34 -18.86
CA ASP A 66 20.11 -14.78 -20.24
C ASP A 66 18.84 -14.78 -21.11
N TRP A 67 17.68 -14.88 -20.47
CA TRP A 67 16.36 -14.73 -21.08
C TRP A 67 16.04 -13.27 -21.47
N CYS A 68 16.76 -12.28 -20.94
CA CYS A 68 16.50 -10.88 -21.20
C CYS A 68 16.95 -10.46 -22.60
N THR A 69 16.05 -9.85 -23.37
CA THR A 69 16.35 -9.31 -24.71
C THR A 69 16.36 -7.78 -24.77
N CYS A 70 16.02 -7.10 -23.68
CA CYS A 70 16.03 -5.64 -23.59
C CYS A 70 17.32 -5.08 -22.94
N GLY A 71 18.15 -5.94 -22.35
CA GLY A 71 19.43 -5.59 -21.74
C GLY A 71 19.37 -4.83 -20.41
N ASN A 72 18.19 -4.71 -19.79
CA ASN A 72 17.98 -3.92 -18.56
C ASN A 72 17.34 -4.71 -17.41
N CYS A 73 17.04 -6.00 -17.60
CA CYS A 73 16.50 -6.83 -16.52
C CYS A 73 17.60 -7.20 -15.51
N ILE A 74 17.19 -7.45 -14.26
CA ILE A 74 18.02 -7.95 -13.18
C ILE A 74 17.58 -9.35 -12.79
N THR A 75 18.44 -10.09 -12.08
CA THR A 75 18.10 -11.40 -11.54
C THR A 75 17.00 -11.27 -10.49
N MET A 76 15.95 -12.09 -10.59
CA MET A 76 14.84 -12.11 -9.64
C MET A 76 14.78 -13.44 -8.86
N PRO A 77 14.20 -13.46 -7.64
CA PRO A 77 14.16 -14.65 -6.81
C PRO A 77 13.14 -15.70 -7.28
N THR A 78 12.18 -15.33 -8.14
CA THR A 78 11.14 -16.22 -8.65
C THR A 78 11.08 -16.26 -10.17
N VAL A 79 10.54 -17.35 -10.73
CA VAL A 79 10.33 -17.51 -12.18
C VAL A 79 9.34 -16.46 -12.71
N GLU A 80 8.24 -16.22 -11.97
CA GLU A 80 7.19 -15.28 -12.36
C GLU A 80 7.70 -13.83 -12.50
N GLU A 81 8.67 -13.45 -11.69
CA GLU A 81 9.32 -12.14 -11.77
C GLU A 81 10.42 -12.06 -12.84
N SER A 82 10.90 -13.20 -13.34
CA SER A 82 11.97 -13.31 -14.34
C SER A 82 11.44 -13.14 -15.77
N ILE A 83 10.78 -12.01 -16.04
CA ILE A 83 10.11 -11.69 -17.31
C ILE A 83 10.65 -10.40 -17.96
N CYS A 84 10.88 -10.42 -19.27
CA CYS A 84 11.37 -9.25 -19.99
C CYS A 84 10.22 -8.33 -20.39
N CYS A 85 10.45 -7.01 -20.45
CA CYS A 85 9.45 -6.08 -20.99
C CYS A 85 9.10 -6.35 -22.47
N LYS A 86 9.89 -7.17 -23.16
CA LYS A 86 9.62 -7.65 -24.53
C LYS A 86 8.85 -8.98 -24.60
N GLU A 87 8.47 -9.56 -23.46
CA GLU A 87 7.67 -10.78 -23.36
C GLU A 87 6.23 -10.51 -22.90
N ILE A 88 5.91 -9.28 -22.48
CA ILE A 88 4.60 -8.90 -21.98
C ILE A 88 3.80 -8.22 -23.10
N ASP A 89 2.78 -8.89 -23.64
CA ASP A 89 2.00 -8.43 -24.81
C ASP A 89 1.52 -6.98 -24.69
N ASN A 90 0.91 -6.61 -23.56
CA ASN A 90 0.40 -5.26 -23.33
C ASN A 90 1.51 -4.20 -23.31
N VAL A 91 2.72 -4.59 -22.89
CA VAL A 91 3.88 -3.70 -22.84
C VAL A 91 4.51 -3.59 -24.22
N ILE A 92 4.64 -4.69 -24.96
CA ILE A 92 5.18 -4.71 -26.33
C ILE A 92 4.40 -3.74 -27.23
N CYS A 93 3.07 -3.73 -27.13
CA CYS A 93 2.21 -2.80 -27.87
C CYS A 93 2.51 -1.31 -27.58
N GLN A 94 3.09 -1.01 -26.42
CA GLN A 94 3.43 0.35 -25.99
C GLN A 94 4.91 0.69 -26.19
N LEU A 95 5.77 -0.27 -26.52
CA LEU A 95 7.20 -0.01 -26.71
C LEU A 95 7.48 0.84 -27.96
N GLU A 96 6.62 0.79 -28.98
CA GLU A 96 6.86 1.42 -30.28
C GLU A 96 8.28 1.10 -30.79
N ASP A 97 9.15 2.09 -30.94
CA ASP A 97 10.55 1.95 -31.38
C ASP A 97 11.56 1.84 -30.22
N ALA A 98 11.10 1.86 -28.96
CA ALA A 98 11.97 1.86 -27.80
C ALA A 98 12.62 0.47 -27.58
N PRO A 99 13.94 0.40 -27.32
CA PRO A 99 14.61 -0.88 -27.08
C PRO A 99 14.25 -1.52 -25.72
N CYS A 100 13.73 -0.74 -24.78
CA CYS A 100 13.27 -1.18 -23.45
C CYS A 100 12.20 -0.22 -22.93
N ILE A 101 11.29 -0.69 -22.08
CA ILE A 101 10.20 0.13 -21.50
C ILE A 101 10.72 1.36 -20.75
N ILE A 102 11.91 1.29 -20.13
CA ILE A 102 12.50 2.43 -19.42
C ILE A 102 12.85 3.62 -20.34
N HIS A 103 12.98 3.36 -21.65
CA HIS A 103 13.23 4.38 -22.66
C HIS A 103 11.95 4.95 -23.27
N ASN A 104 10.80 4.32 -23.02
CA ASN A 104 9.52 4.81 -23.48
C ASN A 104 9.17 6.15 -22.79
N THR A 105 8.64 7.09 -23.57
CA THR A 105 8.34 8.46 -23.13
C THR A 105 7.20 8.50 -22.10
N PHE A 106 6.14 7.72 -22.31
CA PHE A 106 5.04 7.60 -21.35
C PHE A 106 5.52 6.98 -20.04
N PHE A 107 6.34 5.93 -20.10
CA PHE A 107 6.91 5.33 -18.91
C PHE A 107 7.69 6.36 -18.07
N LYS A 108 8.54 7.18 -18.71
CA LYS A 108 9.28 8.24 -18.02
C LYS A 108 8.37 9.30 -17.41
N GLN A 109 7.29 9.68 -18.10
CA GLN A 109 6.36 10.69 -17.63
C GLN A 109 5.55 10.24 -16.39
N PHE A 110 5.15 8.97 -16.35
CA PHE A 110 4.20 8.47 -15.36
C PHE A 110 4.83 7.67 -14.22
N CYS A 111 5.90 6.92 -14.48
CA CYS A 111 6.52 6.03 -13.50
C CYS A 111 7.75 6.64 -12.80
N GLN A 112 8.17 7.86 -13.14
CA GLN A 112 9.20 8.56 -12.37
C GLN A 112 8.62 9.13 -11.08
N GLU A 113 9.46 9.21 -10.04
CA GLU A 113 9.05 9.45 -8.66
C GLU A 113 8.20 10.71 -8.47
N ASP A 114 8.47 11.76 -9.26
CA ASP A 114 7.81 13.06 -9.12
C ASP A 114 6.31 12.99 -9.41
N PHE A 115 5.91 12.23 -10.45
CA PHE A 115 4.51 12.11 -10.82
C PHE A 115 3.77 11.13 -9.91
N ALA A 116 4.40 10.02 -9.54
CA ALA A 116 3.82 9.06 -8.60
C ALA A 116 3.56 9.73 -7.24
N HIS A 117 4.54 10.47 -6.71
CA HIS A 117 4.40 11.22 -5.47
C HIS A 117 3.28 12.26 -5.54
N PHE A 118 3.19 13.00 -6.66
CA PHE A 118 2.09 13.92 -6.90
C PHE A 118 0.73 13.22 -6.89
N LEU A 119 0.58 12.10 -7.59
CA LEU A 119 -0.66 11.31 -7.62
C LEU A 119 -1.07 10.82 -6.23
N TYR A 120 -0.14 10.29 -5.44
CA TYR A 120 -0.43 9.82 -4.09
C TYR A 120 -0.91 10.97 -3.18
N GLY A 121 -0.26 12.14 -3.26
CA GLY A 121 -0.71 13.34 -2.55
C GLY A 121 -2.09 13.84 -3.01
N PHE A 122 -2.32 13.87 -4.32
CA PHE A 122 -3.59 14.31 -4.91
C PHE A 122 -4.76 13.37 -4.55
N LEU A 123 -4.52 12.06 -4.54
CA LEU A 123 -5.52 11.04 -4.19
C LEU A 123 -5.72 10.90 -2.67
N GLY A 124 -5.01 11.68 -1.85
CA GLY A 124 -5.08 11.58 -0.39
C GLY A 124 -4.56 10.25 0.16
N MET A 125 -3.76 9.54 -0.63
CA MET A 125 -3.11 8.30 -0.22
C MET A 125 -1.76 8.66 0.37
N GLU A 126 -1.67 8.85 1.69
CA GLU A 126 -0.39 9.06 2.37
C GLU A 126 0.49 7.81 2.19
N SER A 127 1.43 7.88 1.24
CA SER A 127 2.45 6.86 1.06
C SER A 127 3.62 7.18 1.97
N GLN A 128 3.69 6.56 3.15
CA GLN A 128 4.95 6.48 3.89
C GLN A 128 5.84 5.51 3.12
N ARG A 129 6.72 6.04 2.28
CA ARG A 129 7.78 5.24 1.65
C ARG A 129 8.61 4.62 2.79
N PRO A 130 8.72 3.29 2.89
CA PRO A 130 9.56 2.69 3.92
C PRO A 130 10.98 3.23 3.79
N SER A 131 11.62 3.57 4.91
CA SER A 131 12.99 4.09 4.91
C SER A 131 13.93 3.19 4.09
N GLU A 132 14.86 3.79 3.34
CA GLU A 132 15.86 3.12 2.49
C GLU A 132 16.62 1.95 3.17
N ALA A 133 16.58 1.88 4.50
CA ALA A 133 17.13 0.79 5.31
C ALA A 133 16.58 -0.62 4.99
N LEU A 134 15.49 -0.77 4.24
CA LEU A 134 14.93 -2.09 3.86
C LEU A 134 15.40 -2.64 2.51
N PHE A 135 16.10 -1.84 1.69
CA PHE A 135 16.52 -2.25 0.34
C PHE A 135 17.97 -2.75 0.24
N ASN A 136 18.75 -2.69 1.33
CA ASN A 136 20.13 -3.20 1.38
C ASN A 136 20.18 -4.55 2.11
N ARG A 137 19.57 -5.60 1.55
CA ARG A 137 19.76 -6.96 2.04
C ARG A 137 19.89 -7.97 0.91
#